data_AF-A0A514C4I1-F1
#
_entry.id   AF-A0A514C4I1-F1
#
_cell.length_a   1.000
_cell.length_b   1.000
_cell.length_c   1.000
_cell.angle_alpha   90.00
_cell.angle_beta   90.00
_cell.angle_gamma   90.00
#
_symmetry.space_group_name_H-M   'P 1'
#
loop_
_entity.id
_entity.type
_entity.pdbx_description
1 polymer ?
#
loop_
_entity_poly.entity_id
_entity_poly.type
_entity_poly.pdbx_seq_one_letter_code
_entity_poly.pdbx_strand_id
1 'polypeptide(L)'
;MNGLGGVTCACCGYRTLSEGPGGYEICRVCWWEDDPVQLASPLLRGGANTVSLAEAQLYFISAGVSDPSFTVHVRPPADDEVADPAWRPWNARMDAEGDRTIRTGLDYFHAVGLGPDSPYWLKA
;
A
#
# COMPACT_ATOMS: atom_id res chain seq x y z
N MET A 1 -1.20 -13.49 -25.13
CA MET A 1 -1.79 -14.61 -24.37
C MET A 1 -1.52 -14.34 -22.90
N ASN A 2 -2.59 -14.33 -22.11
CA ASN A 2 -2.73 -13.82 -20.75
C ASN A 2 -1.63 -14.27 -19.78
N GLY A 3 -1.12 -13.32 -18.98
CA GLY A 3 -0.07 -13.59 -18.01
C GLY A 3 -0.04 -12.59 -16.86
N LEU A 4 -0.78 -12.94 -15.80
CA LEU A 4 -0.50 -12.70 -14.38
C LEU A 4 -0.98 -11.36 -13.80
N GLY A 5 -1.77 -11.47 -12.72
CA GLY A 5 -2.59 -10.43 -12.10
C GLY A 5 -1.86 -9.16 -11.71
N GLY A 6 -2.64 -8.11 -11.46
CA GLY A 6 -2.19 -6.72 -11.27
C GLY A 6 -1.08 -6.51 -10.24
N VAL A 7 -0.68 -5.27 -10.04
CA VAL A 7 0.33 -4.92 -9.05
C VAL A 7 -0.26 -5.03 -7.65
N THR A 8 0.55 -5.52 -6.73
CA THR A 8 0.16 -5.77 -5.34
C THR A 8 -0.09 -4.47 -4.61
N CYS A 9 -1.34 -4.28 -4.16
CA CYS A 9 -1.70 -3.17 -3.29
C CYS A 9 -0.93 -3.28 -1.97
N ALA A 10 -0.23 -2.21 -1.58
CA ALA A 10 0.55 -2.18 -0.35
C ALA A 10 -0.30 -2.40 0.91
N CYS A 11 -1.57 -1.98 0.88
CA CYS A 11 -2.49 -2.12 2.00
C CYS A 11 -3.00 -3.55 2.17
N CYS A 12 -3.50 -4.21 1.12
CA CYS A 12 -4.23 -5.48 1.24
C CYS A 12 -3.49 -6.71 0.74
N GLY A 13 -2.40 -6.53 0.00
CA GLY A 13 -1.61 -7.64 -0.54
C GLY A 13 -2.24 -8.36 -1.73
N TYR A 14 -3.41 -7.93 -2.20
CA TYR A 14 -4.01 -8.44 -3.43
C TYR A 14 -3.47 -7.69 -4.66
N ARG A 15 -3.37 -8.42 -5.76
CA ARG A 15 -2.95 -7.91 -7.08
C ARG A 15 -4.09 -7.20 -7.79
N THR A 16 -4.35 -5.96 -7.37
CA THR A 16 -5.53 -5.18 -7.81
C THR A 16 -5.19 -3.97 -8.67
N LEU A 17 -3.95 -3.50 -8.64
CA LEU A 17 -3.56 -2.24 -9.29
C LEU A 17 -3.04 -2.49 -10.71
N SER A 18 -3.12 -1.49 -11.56
CA SER A 18 -2.75 -1.57 -12.99
C SER A 18 -1.42 -0.89 -13.30
N GLU A 19 -1.12 0.25 -12.67
CA GLU A 19 0.07 1.06 -12.98
C GLU A 19 1.28 0.72 -12.10
N GLY A 20 1.02 0.23 -10.88
CA GLY A 20 2.06 -0.09 -9.90
C GLY A 20 2.25 0.97 -8.83
N PRO A 21 3.14 0.72 -7.84
CA PRO A 21 3.15 1.46 -6.60
C PRO A 21 3.44 2.95 -6.84
N GLY A 22 2.61 3.80 -6.27
CA GLY A 22 2.65 5.25 -6.44
C GLY A 22 1.82 5.77 -7.62
N GLY A 23 0.94 4.95 -8.20
CA GLY A 23 0.10 5.30 -9.35
C GLY A 23 -1.18 6.07 -9.01
N TYR A 24 -1.42 6.39 -7.73
CA TYR A 24 -2.64 7.06 -7.25
C TYR A 24 -3.95 6.28 -7.55
N GLU A 25 -3.84 4.99 -7.91
CA GLU A 25 -5.00 4.15 -8.14
C GLU A 25 -5.65 3.76 -6.80
N ILE A 26 -6.99 3.77 -6.75
CA ILE A 26 -7.74 3.30 -5.59
C ILE A 26 -7.97 1.79 -5.71
N CYS A 27 -7.42 1.03 -4.77
CA CYS A 27 -7.65 -0.41 -4.66
C CYS A 27 -9.14 -0.70 -4.40
N ARG A 28 -9.81 -1.42 -5.30
CA ARG A 28 -11.24 -1.75 -5.13
C ARG A 28 -11.52 -2.78 -4.02
N VAL A 29 -10.50 -3.50 -3.57
CA VAL A 29 -10.62 -4.51 -2.50
C VAL A 29 -10.63 -3.86 -1.13
N CYS A 30 -9.68 -2.96 -0.84
CA CYS A 30 -9.54 -2.35 0.48
C CYS A 30 -9.84 -0.85 0.53
N TRP A 31 -9.95 -0.18 -0.62
CA TRP A 31 -10.15 1.26 -0.74
C TRP A 31 -8.95 2.14 -0.30
N TRP A 32 -7.73 1.60 -0.36
CA TRP A 32 -6.50 2.38 -0.24
C TRP A 32 -6.19 3.11 -1.55
N GLU A 33 -5.89 4.40 -1.51
CA GLU A 33 -5.29 5.12 -2.64
C GLU A 33 -3.77 4.94 -2.63
N ASP A 34 -3.22 4.51 -3.76
CA ASP A 34 -1.81 4.17 -3.92
C ASP A 34 -0.87 5.39 -3.98
N ASP A 35 -0.84 6.12 -2.87
CA ASP A 35 -0.11 7.38 -2.70
C ASP A 35 1.39 7.15 -2.45
N PRO A 36 2.28 7.63 -3.34
CA PRO A 36 3.72 7.36 -3.23
C PRO A 36 4.36 7.92 -1.95
N VAL A 37 3.81 8.99 -1.37
CA VAL A 37 4.36 9.59 -0.15
C VAL A 37 4.12 8.67 1.05
N GLN A 38 2.90 8.13 1.17
CA GLN A 38 2.53 7.20 2.23
C GLN A 38 3.11 5.79 2.00
N LEU A 39 3.43 5.41 0.75
CA LEU A 39 4.24 4.22 0.48
C LEU A 39 5.68 4.38 0.98
N ALA A 40 6.28 5.56 0.82
CA ALA A 40 7.64 5.85 1.26
C ALA A 40 7.76 6.11 2.78
N SER A 41 6.71 6.64 3.41
CA SER A 41 6.61 6.83 4.86
C SER A 41 5.35 6.14 5.39
N PRO A 42 5.42 4.84 5.71
CA PRO A 42 4.24 4.02 6.03
C PRO A 42 3.52 4.41 7.33
N LEU A 43 4.16 5.22 8.16
CA LEU A 43 3.61 5.77 9.41
C LEU A 43 2.97 7.15 9.22
N LEU A 44 3.12 7.77 8.04
CA LEU A 44 2.58 9.09 7.75
C LEU A 44 1.05 9.06 7.63
N ARG A 45 0.38 9.93 8.40
CA ARG A 45 -1.08 10.18 8.34
C ARG A 45 -1.37 11.52 7.64
N GLY A 46 -2.60 11.67 7.13
CA GLY A 46 -3.09 12.95 6.60
C GLY A 46 -2.56 13.33 5.21
N GLY A 47 -2.26 12.34 4.38
CA GLY A 47 -1.96 12.51 2.95
C GLY A 47 -3.23 12.36 2.11
N ALA A 48 -3.13 11.68 0.96
CA ALA A 48 -4.31 11.25 0.20
C ALA A 48 -5.23 10.35 1.04
N ASN A 49 -4.63 9.50 1.89
CA ASN A 49 -5.34 8.70 2.87
C ASN A 49 -5.26 9.37 4.26
N THR A 50 -6.39 9.37 4.98
CA THR A 50 -6.48 9.96 6.33
C THR A 50 -5.64 9.17 7.34
N VAL A 51 -5.70 7.84 7.26
CA VAL A 51 -4.88 6.90 8.05
C VAL A 51 -3.53 6.64 7.39
N SER A 52 -2.56 6.12 8.15
CA SER A 52 -1.28 5.69 7.60
C SER A 52 -1.38 4.34 6.88
N LEU A 53 -0.40 3.99 6.06
CA LEU A 53 -0.35 2.68 5.41
C LEU A 53 -0.27 1.55 6.45
N ALA A 54 0.49 1.72 7.52
CA ALA A 54 0.58 0.74 8.59
C ALA A 54 -0.77 0.56 9.33
N GLU A 55 -1.49 1.65 9.59
CA GLU A 55 -2.86 1.59 10.13
C GLU A 55 -3.80 0.87 9.14
N ALA A 56 -3.74 1.22 7.85
CA ALA A 56 -4.57 0.65 6.82
C ALA A 56 -4.36 -0.86 6.63
N GLN A 57 -3.11 -1.32 6.70
CA GLN A 57 -2.78 -2.75 6.68
C GLN A 57 -3.44 -3.50 7.86
N LEU A 58 -3.44 -2.91 9.07
CA LEU A 58 -4.09 -3.49 10.25
C LEU A 58 -5.63 -3.47 10.13
N TYR A 59 -6.22 -2.40 9.62
CA TYR A 59 -7.65 -2.34 9.36
C TYR A 59 -8.07 -3.36 8.30
N PHE A 60 -7.24 -3.58 7.28
CA PHE A 60 -7.55 -4.58 6.27
C PHE A 60 -7.52 -6.00 6.85
N ILE A 61 -6.48 -6.33 7.63
CA ILE A 61 -6.36 -7.64 8.29
C ILE A 61 -7.55 -7.90 9.23
N SER A 62 -8.02 -6.88 9.94
CA SER A 62 -9.08 -7.04 10.96
C SER A 62 -10.51 -6.87 10.43
N ALA A 63 -10.70 -6.09 9.37
CA ALA A 63 -12.02 -5.65 8.91
C ALA A 63 -12.19 -5.61 7.37
N GLY A 64 -11.15 -5.93 6.59
CA GLY A 64 -11.22 -5.97 5.12
C GLY A 64 -11.27 -4.59 4.44
N VAL A 65 -10.90 -3.52 5.14
CA VAL A 65 -10.92 -2.13 4.63
C VAL A 65 -9.66 -1.37 5.06
N SER A 66 -9.20 -0.40 4.27
CA SER A 66 -8.07 0.48 4.57
C SER A 66 -8.39 1.49 5.66
N ASP A 67 -9.61 2.02 5.68
CA ASP A 67 -10.13 2.95 6.67
C ASP A 67 -11.59 2.58 7.00
N PRO A 68 -11.96 2.38 8.28
CA PRO A 68 -13.32 2.02 8.67
C PRO A 68 -14.44 2.91 8.10
N SER A 69 -14.12 4.17 7.76
CA SER A 69 -15.07 5.09 7.12
C SER A 69 -15.46 4.69 5.68
N PHE A 70 -14.71 3.81 5.02
CA PHE A 70 -14.92 3.40 3.62
C PHE A 70 -15.51 1.99 3.46
N THR A 71 -16.06 1.39 4.51
CA THR A 71 -16.66 0.04 4.46
C THR A 71 -17.73 -0.15 3.38
N VAL A 72 -18.41 0.92 2.93
CA VAL A 72 -19.42 0.84 1.85
C VAL A 72 -18.82 0.79 0.44
N HIS A 73 -17.51 1.05 0.30
CA HIS A 73 -16.83 1.15 -1.00
C HIS A 73 -15.99 -0.09 -1.36
N VAL A 74 -15.76 -0.98 -0.39
CA VAL A 74 -14.97 -2.20 -0.60
C VAL A 74 -15.78 -3.32 -1.25
N ARG A 75 -15.07 -4.24 -1.91
CA ARG A 75 -15.62 -5.50 -2.41
C ARG A 75 -14.65 -6.66 -2.16
N PRO A 76 -15.12 -7.91 -2.15
CA PRO A 76 -14.23 -9.06 -2.23
C PRO A 76 -13.29 -8.98 -3.46
N PRO A 77 -12.08 -9.55 -3.38
CA PRO A 77 -11.22 -9.75 -4.54
C PRO A 77 -11.94 -10.52 -5.65
N ALA A 78 -11.67 -10.16 -6.91
CA ALA A 78 -12.08 -10.93 -8.07
C ALA A 78 -11.21 -12.18 -8.23
N ASP A 79 -11.65 -13.13 -9.06
CA ASP A 79 -10.97 -14.42 -9.24
C ASP A 79 -9.52 -14.28 -9.75
N ASP A 80 -9.22 -13.20 -10.48
CA ASP A 80 -7.90 -12.88 -11.01
C ASP A 80 -7.07 -11.93 -10.11
N GLU A 81 -7.68 -11.37 -9.06
CA GLU A 81 -7.00 -10.57 -8.03
C GLU A 81 -6.50 -11.50 -6.92
N VAL A 82 -5.40 -12.18 -7.20
CA VAL A 82 -4.79 -13.14 -6.25
C VAL A 82 -3.99 -12.43 -5.16
N ALA A 83 -3.97 -13.01 -3.96
CA ALA A 83 -3.10 -12.57 -2.88
C ALA A 83 -1.62 -12.81 -3.26
N ASP A 84 -0.76 -11.84 -2.97
CA ASP A 84 0.68 -11.96 -3.19
C ASP A 84 1.34 -12.68 -2.00
N PRO A 85 1.98 -13.85 -2.20
CA PRO A 85 2.65 -14.56 -1.11
C PRO A 85 3.85 -13.83 -0.53
N ALA A 86 4.40 -12.83 -1.23
CA ALA A 86 5.47 -11.98 -0.70
C ALA A 86 4.92 -10.85 0.20
N TRP A 87 3.59 -10.67 0.27
CA TRP A 87 3.01 -9.57 1.03
C TRP A 87 3.12 -9.75 2.54
N ARG A 88 3.52 -8.68 3.24
CA ARG A 88 3.46 -8.60 4.71
C ARG A 88 3.08 -7.19 5.20
N PRO A 89 2.40 -7.08 6.36
CA PRO A 89 2.16 -5.79 6.99
C PRO A 89 3.46 -5.19 7.54
N TRP A 90 3.40 -3.90 7.85
CA TRP A 90 4.48 -3.17 8.51
C TRP A 90 4.83 -3.82 9.85
N ASN A 91 6.14 -3.93 10.12
CA ASN A 91 6.66 -4.50 11.34
C ASN A 91 7.72 -3.57 11.96
N ALA A 92 7.40 -3.01 13.12
CA ALA A 92 8.29 -2.10 13.86
C ALA A 92 9.71 -2.63 14.08
N ARG A 93 9.90 -3.95 14.24
CA ARG A 93 11.23 -4.53 14.48
C ARG A 93 12.07 -4.62 13.21
N MET A 94 11.43 -4.74 12.05
CA MET A 94 12.09 -4.94 10.76
C MET A 94 12.22 -3.65 9.96
N ASP A 95 11.27 -2.72 10.14
CA ASP A 95 11.07 -1.59 9.24
C ASP A 95 11.36 -0.22 9.89
N ALA A 96 11.69 -0.17 11.19
CA ALA A 96 11.90 1.09 11.93
C ALA A 96 13.07 1.95 11.42
N GLU A 97 14.09 1.34 10.81
CA GLU A 97 15.25 2.07 10.26
C GLU A 97 14.95 2.73 8.89
N GLY A 98 13.79 2.44 8.30
CA GLY A 98 13.38 2.91 6.97
C GLY A 98 12.41 4.09 6.95
N ASP A 99 11.90 4.55 8.11
CA ASP A 99 10.96 5.68 8.15
C ASP A 99 11.67 7.01 7.87
N ARG A 100 11.73 7.35 6.57
CA ARG A 100 12.20 8.66 6.13
C ARG A 100 11.07 9.65 6.35
N THR A 101 11.14 10.41 7.44
CA THR A 101 10.25 11.57 7.59
C THR A 101 10.46 12.48 6.38
N ILE A 102 9.43 12.70 5.57
CA ILE A 102 9.48 13.63 4.44
C ILE A 102 9.57 15.04 5.01
N ARG A 103 10.75 15.69 4.91
CA ARG A 103 11.00 17.02 5.51
C ARG A 103 11.26 18.09 4.46
N THR A 104 11.64 17.70 3.26
CA THR A 104 12.01 18.60 2.16
C THR A 104 11.37 18.18 0.84
N GLY A 105 11.31 19.10 -0.12
CA GLY A 105 10.87 18.77 -1.48
C GLY A 105 11.76 17.74 -2.18
N LEU A 106 13.05 17.65 -1.81
CA LEU A 106 13.95 16.61 -2.32
C LEU A 106 13.58 15.23 -1.77
N ASP A 107 13.18 15.15 -0.49
CA ASP A 107 12.70 13.90 0.10
C ASP A 107 11.42 13.44 -0.59
N TYR A 108 10.55 14.37 -0.97
CA TYR A 108 9.37 14.09 -1.80
C TYR A 108 9.78 13.53 -3.16
N PHE A 109 10.70 14.17 -3.89
CA PHE A 109 11.16 13.69 -5.20
C PHE A 109 11.79 12.29 -5.13
N HIS A 110 12.44 11.93 -4.03
CA HIS A 110 12.95 10.58 -3.83
C HIS A 110 11.87 9.58 -3.41
N ALA A 111 10.88 10.00 -2.61
CA ALA A 111 9.75 9.15 -2.22
C ALA A 111 8.89 8.73 -3.41
N VAL A 112 8.64 9.65 -4.34
CA VAL A 112 7.90 9.35 -5.59
C VAL A 112 8.72 8.53 -6.59
N GLY A 113 10.04 8.47 -6.42
CA GLY A 113 10.95 7.64 -7.21
C GLY A 113 11.34 6.39 -6.45
N LEU A 114 10.39 5.46 -6.27
CA LEU A 114 10.62 4.16 -5.63
C LEU A 114 11.93 3.55 -6.17
N GLY A 115 12.88 3.38 -5.25
CA GLY A 115 14.24 2.93 -5.58
C GLY A 115 14.27 1.52 -6.19
N PRO A 116 15.45 1.04 -6.60
CA PRO A 116 15.60 -0.25 -7.27
C PRO A 116 15.28 -1.46 -6.38
N ASP A 117 15.17 -1.27 -5.07
CA ASP A 117 14.87 -2.34 -4.12
C ASP A 117 13.37 -2.61 -4.03
N SER A 118 13.00 -3.88 -3.88
CA SER A 118 11.62 -4.28 -3.58
C SER A 118 11.11 -3.51 -2.34
N PRO A 119 9.85 -3.04 -2.32
CA PRO A 119 9.28 -2.35 -1.17
C PRO A 119 9.18 -3.28 0.06
N TYR A 120 9.09 -2.71 1.26
CA TYR A 120 9.08 -3.52 2.50
C TYR A 120 7.91 -4.51 2.56
N TRP A 121 6.75 -4.12 2.00
CA TRP A 121 5.55 -4.94 2.02
C TRP A 121 5.60 -6.10 1.04
N LEU A 122 6.68 -6.30 0.27
CA LEU A 122 6.91 -7.45 -0.63
C LEU A 122 8.17 -8.25 -0.21
N LYS A 123 8.32 -8.45 1.10
CA LYS A 123 9.46 -9.13 1.75
C LYS A 123 9.02 -10.06 2.89
N ALA A 124 7.94 -10.82 2.67
CA ALA A 124 7.47 -11.87 3.61
C ALA A 124 8.50 -13.00 3.79
#